data_AF-A0A1H8HD23-F1
#
_entry.id   AF-A0A1H8HD23-F1
#
_cell.length_a   1.000
_cell.length_b   1.000
_cell.length_c   1.000
_cell.angle_alpha   90.00
_cell.angle_beta   90.00
_cell.angle_gamma   90.00
#
_symmetry.space_group_name_H-M   'P 1'
#
loop_
_entity.id
_entity.type
_entity.pdbx_description
1 polymer ?
#
loop_
_entity_poly.entity_id
_entity_poly.type
_entity_poly.pdbx_seq_one_letter_code
_entity_poly.pdbx_strand_id
1 'polypeptide(L)'
;MLTRVTDTIIEELITLACGEKQDPRCRHLLTHALHGLVRVAQAEQLQQMRMDVEVATGGGRSFPADVSPDVKFAAGYGNASTRPT
;
A
#
# COMPACT_ATOMS: atom_id res chain seq x y z
N MET A 1 5.15 -8.52 -15.79
CA MET A 1 4.10 -9.01 -16.70
C MET A 1 3.23 -7.82 -17.08
N LEU A 2 3.32 -7.36 -18.32
CA LEU A 2 2.25 -6.51 -18.85
C LEU A 2 1.08 -7.42 -19.19
N THR A 3 -0.11 -7.07 -18.71
CA THR A 3 -1.30 -7.85 -19.02
C THR A 3 -1.74 -7.50 -20.43
N ARG A 4 -2.37 -8.45 -21.14
CA ARG A 4 -2.89 -8.19 -22.51
C ARG A 4 -3.75 -6.92 -22.58
N VAL A 5 -4.49 -6.61 -21.51
CA VAL A 5 -5.31 -5.41 -21.38
C VAL A 5 -4.46 -4.13 -21.33
N THR A 6 -3.37 -4.14 -20.56
CA THR A 6 -2.47 -2.98 -20.47
C THR A 6 -1.83 -2.67 -21.82
N ASP A 7 -1.42 -3.69 -22.57
CA ASP A 7 -0.82 -3.50 -23.89
C ASP A 7 -1.82 -2.95 -24.90
N THR A 8 -3.10 -3.39 -24.84
CA THR A 8 -4.17 -2.82 -25.67
C THR A 8 -4.40 -1.34 -25.38
N ILE A 9 -4.49 -0.95 -24.10
CA ILE A 9 -4.67 0.45 -23.71
C ILE A 9 -3.47 1.31 -24.15
N ILE A 10 -2.24 0.80 -24.00
CA ILE A 10 -1.04 1.51 -24.44
C ILE A 10 -1.07 1.77 -25.95
N GLU A 11 -1.42 0.77 -26.77
CA GLU A 11 -1.50 0.94 -28.22
C GLU A 11 -2.60 1.93 -28.64
N GLU A 12 -3.75 1.91 -27.96
CA GLU A 12 -4.83 2.87 -28.18
C GLU A 12 -4.39 4.30 -27.85
N LEU A 13 -3.73 4.51 -26.71
CA LEU A 13 -3.21 5.83 -26.31
C LEU A 13 -2.17 6.36 -27.29
N ILE A 14 -1.28 5.48 -27.78
CA ILE A 14 -0.28 5.84 -28.79
C ILE A 14 -0.95 6.25 -30.10
N THR A 15 -1.95 5.48 -30.53
CA THR A 15 -2.71 5.75 -31.76
C THR A 15 -3.41 7.10 -31.69
N LEU A 16 -4.05 7.41 -30.55
CA LEU A 16 -4.72 8.69 -30.32
C LEU A 16 -3.74 9.87 -30.25
N ALA A 17 -2.55 9.68 -29.68
CA ALA A 17 -1.57 10.74 -29.47
C ALA A 17 -0.73 11.08 -30.71
N CYS A 18 -0.30 10.08 -31.48
CA CYS A 18 0.51 10.32 -32.68
C CYS A 18 -0.32 10.61 -33.93
N GLY A 19 -1.63 10.33 -33.89
CA GLY A 19 -2.56 10.58 -34.99
C GLY A 19 -2.38 9.67 -36.21
N GLU A 20 -3.21 9.90 -37.23
CA GLU A 20 -3.28 9.10 -38.47
C GLU A 20 -1.94 8.98 -39.23
N LYS A 21 -1.13 10.04 -39.19
CA LYS A 21 0.26 9.98 -39.67
C LYS A 21 1.08 9.32 -38.57
N GLN A 22 1.19 8.00 -38.64
CA GLN A 22 2.00 7.17 -37.76
C GLN A 22 3.48 7.60 -37.76
N ASP A 23 3.81 8.68 -37.05
CA ASP A 23 5.20 9.10 -36.88
C ASP A 23 5.92 8.02 -36.05
N PRO A 24 6.86 7.28 -36.66
CA PRO A 24 7.54 6.18 -35.98
C PRO A 24 8.32 6.67 -34.75
N ARG A 25 8.76 7.93 -34.75
CA ARG A 25 9.48 8.51 -33.61
C ARG A 25 8.55 8.77 -32.43
N CYS A 26 7.40 9.40 -32.69
CA CYS A 26 6.34 9.60 -31.69
C CYS A 26 5.91 8.26 -31.09
N ARG A 27 5.63 7.26 -31.95
CA ARG A 27 5.20 5.92 -31.54
C ARG A 27 6.21 5.27 -30.60
N HIS A 28 7.48 5.28 -31.00
CA HIS A 28 8.56 4.67 -30.23
C HIS A 28 8.75 5.34 -28.86
N LEU A 29 8.74 6.68 -28.82
CA LEU A 29 8.91 7.44 -27.59
C LEU A 29 7.77 7.18 -26.61
N LEU A 30 6.52 7.23 -27.07
CA LEU A 30 5.34 6.98 -26.22
C LEU A 30 5.28 5.52 -25.75
N THR A 31 5.65 4.56 -26.59
CA THR A 31 5.76 3.15 -26.19
C THR A 31 6.67 3.00 -24.98
N HIS A 32 7.88 3.56 -25.04
CA HIS A 32 8.84 3.46 -23.94
C HIS A 32 8.39 4.24 -22.70
N ALA A 33 7.82 5.43 -22.88
CA ALA A 33 7.32 6.25 -21.78
C ALA A 33 6.19 5.56 -21.02
N LEU A 34 5.18 5.04 -21.73
CA LEU A 34 4.00 4.40 -21.14
C LEU A 34 4.38 3.09 -20.44
N HIS A 35 5.21 2.25 -21.06
CA HIS A 35 5.72 1.05 -20.36
C HIS A 35 6.60 1.41 -19.16
N GLY A 36 7.35 2.51 -19.23
CA GLY A 36 8.08 3.05 -18.09
C GLY A 36 7.16 3.41 -16.94
N LEU A 37 6.09 4.15 -17.23
CA LEU A 37 5.10 4.57 -16.25
C LEU A 37 4.40 3.38 -15.58
N VAL A 38 4.02 2.36 -16.35
CA VAL A 38 3.42 1.13 -15.78
C VAL A 38 4.37 0.45 -14.81
N ARG A 39 5.67 0.37 -15.13
CA ARG A 39 6.66 -0.21 -14.21
C ARG A 39 6.79 0.60 -12.92
N VAL A 40 6.78 1.93 -13.02
CA VAL A 40 6.84 2.83 -11.85
C VAL A 40 5.61 2.63 -10.98
N ALA A 41 4.40 2.66 -11.55
CA ALA A 41 3.16 2.47 -10.82
C ALA A 41 3.11 1.10 -10.12
N GLN A 42 3.59 0.03 -10.76
CA GLN A 42 3.70 -1.29 -10.14
C GLN A 42 4.69 -1.31 -8.97
N ALA A 43 5.82 -0.62 -9.08
CA ALA A 43 6.80 -0.51 -8.00
C ALA A 43 6.23 0.26 -6.80
N GLU A 44 5.53 1.37 -7.05
CA GLU A 44 4.86 2.16 -6.02
C GLU A 44 3.76 1.35 -5.32
N GLN A 45 2.95 0.63 -6.08
CA GLN A 45 1.90 -0.24 -5.52
C GLN A 45 2.50 -1.34 -4.64
N LEU A 46 3.58 -1.99 -5.10
CA LEU A 46 4.28 -3.00 -4.29
C LEU A 46 4.89 -2.42 -3.02
N GLN A 47 5.46 -1.21 -3.10
CA GLN A 47 5.99 -0.51 -1.93
C GLN A 47 4.88 -0.22 -0.91
N GLN A 48 3.74 0.29 -1.37
CA GLN A 48 2.59 0.54 -0.51
C GLN A 48 2.11 -0.74 0.17
N MET A 49 1.97 -1.83 -0.59
CA MET A 49 1.57 -3.13 -0.03
C MET A 49 2.55 -3.64 1.02
N ARG A 50 3.87 -3.43 0.83
CA ARG A 50 4.87 -3.81 1.83
C ARG A 50 4.69 -3.03 3.14
N MET A 51 4.42 -1.73 3.06
CA MET A 51 4.11 -0.92 4.24
C MET A 51 2.84 -1.39 4.94
N ASP A 52 1.78 -1.69 4.18
CA ASP A 52 0.53 -2.18 4.73
C ASP A 52 0.71 -3.53 5.47
N VAL A 53 1.56 -4.41 4.94
CA VAL A 53 1.96 -5.67 5.58
C VAL A 53 2.78 -5.44 6.85
N GLU A 54 3.74 -4.52 6.85
CA GLU A 54 4.53 -4.17 8.04
C GLU A 54 3.64 -3.64 9.18
N VAL A 55 2.61 -2.86 8.84
CA VAL A 55 1.61 -2.38 9.79
C VAL A 55 0.74 -3.54 10.29
N ALA A 56 0.21 -4.37 9.39
CA ALA A 56 -0.68 -5.48 9.74
C ALA A 56 0.01 -6.59 10.55
N THR A 57 1.32 -6.77 10.38
CA THR A 57 2.14 -7.74 11.13
C THR A 57 2.59 -7.24 12.50
N GLY A 58 2.15 -6.04 12.91
CA GLY A 58 2.40 -5.50 14.25
C GLY A 58 3.71 -4.69 14.39
N GLY A 59 4.34 -4.31 13.28
CA GLY A 59 5.51 -3.42 13.29
C GLY A 59 5.20 -1.97 13.65
N GLY A 60 3.92 -1.59 13.70
CA GLY A 60 3.46 -0.26 14.11
C GLY A 60 3.28 -0.13 15.62
N ARG A 61 4.31 0.39 16.30
CA ARG A 61 4.38 0.73 17.75
C ARG A 61 4.35 -0.45 18.72
N SER A 62 5.54 -0.97 19.02
CA SER A 62 5.89 -1.09 20.44
C SER A 62 5.91 0.33 21.00
N PHE A 63 4.83 0.75 21.65
CA PHE A 63 4.92 1.86 22.59
C PHE A 63 6.09 1.52 23.53
N PRO A 64 7.10 2.39 23.72
CA PRO A 64 8.07 2.15 24.76
C PRO A 64 7.28 2.05 26.06
N ALA A 65 7.36 0.90 26.71
CA ALA A 65 6.84 0.63 28.04
C ALA A 65 7.66 1.40 29.10
N ASP A 66 7.98 2.66 28.83
CA ASP A 66 8.79 3.53 29.67
C ASP A 66 8.10 4.88 29.92
N VAL A 67 6.80 4.80 30.20
CA VAL A 67 6.18 5.77 31.10
C VAL A 67 5.62 4.95 32.25
N SER A 68 6.36 4.92 33.35
CA SER A 68 5.74 4.79 34.66
C SER A 68 5.02 6.10 34.95
N PRO A 69 3.67 6.16 35.02
CA PRO A 69 3.02 7.08 35.90
C PRO A 69 2.77 6.31 37.20
N ASP A 70 3.46 6.75 38.23
CA ASP A 70 3.28 6.37 39.63
C ASP A 70 1.85 6.74 40.09
N VAL A 71 0.84 5.99 39.63
CA VAL A 71 -0.56 6.21 39.99
C VAL A 71 -1.10 4.92 40.59
N LYS A 72 -1.04 4.88 41.92
CA LYS A 72 -1.79 3.94 42.75
C LYS A 72 -3.29 4.13 42.49
N PHE A 73 -3.85 3.41 41.53
CA PHE A 73 -5.29 3.20 41.48
C PHE A 73 -5.65 2.14 42.52
N ALA A 74 -5.97 2.61 43.72
CA ALA A 74 -6.68 1.83 44.72
C ALA A 74 -8.09 1.51 44.18
N ALA A 75 -8.23 0.39 43.46
CA ALA A 75 -9.52 -0.19 43.16
C ALA A 75 -9.93 -1.12 44.32
N GLY A 76 -10.46 -0.52 45.38
CA GLY A 76 -11.22 -1.23 46.40
C GLY A 76 -12.68 -1.34 45.99
N TYR A 77 -13.11 -2.52 45.58
CA TYR A 77 -14.50 -3.03 45.59
C TYR A 77 -14.32 -4.57 45.61
N GLY A 78 -14.82 -5.38 46.53
CA GLY A 78 -16.15 -5.44 47.10
C GLY A 78 -16.51 -6.93 47.23
N ASN A 79 -16.22 -7.48 48.39
CA ASN A 79 -16.70 -8.70 49.07
C ASN A 79 -18.04 -9.33 48.61
N ALA A 80 -18.03 -10.65 48.37
CA ALA A 80 -19.14 -11.60 48.65
C ALA A 80 -18.55 -13.02 48.66
N SER A 81 -18.44 -13.68 49.82
CA SER A 81 -19.43 -14.61 50.37
C SER A 81 -19.62 -15.89 49.55
N THR A 82 -19.09 -17.01 50.07
CA THR A 82 -19.83 -18.27 50.27
C THR A 82 -19.01 -19.26 51.11
N ARG A 83 -19.43 -19.46 52.35
CA ARG A 83 -19.34 -20.74 53.09
C ARG A 83 -20.79 -21.11 53.40
N PRO A 84 -21.25 -22.34 53.17
CA PRO A 84 -21.26 -23.38 54.22
C PRO A 84 -21.05 -24.80 53.63
N THR A 85 -20.88 -25.92 54.33
CA THR A 85 -21.07 -26.35 55.73
C THR A 85 -20.06 -27.47 55.97
#